data_AF-A0A838P456-F1
#
_entry.id   AF-A0A838P456-F1
#
_cell.length_a   1.000
_cell.length_b   1.000
_cell.length_c   1.000
_cell.angle_alpha   90.00
_cell.angle_beta   90.00
_cell.angle_gamma   90.00
#
_symmetry.space_group_name_H-M   'P 1'
#
loop_
_entity.id
_entity.type
_entity.pdbx_description
1 polymer ?
#
loop_
_entity_poly.entity_id
_entity_poly.type
_entity_poly.pdbx_seq_one_letter_code
_entity_poly.pdbx_strand_id
1 'polypeptide(L)' 'MLFLQGTRDALAELDLVREVCRRLGAKATLQVVEGADHSFDVLKLSGRTESDVMEEPARTIAVCGRAPIDRDREF' A
#
# COMPACT_ATOMS: atom_id res chain seq x y z
N MET A 1 -2.60 1.52 -10.99
CA MET A 1 -1.42 0.95 -10.29
C MET A 1 -1.69 0.96 -8.79
N LEU A 2 -1.32 -0.11 -8.08
CA LEU A 2 -1.54 -0.24 -6.64
C LEU A 2 -0.18 -0.18 -5.91
N PHE A 3 -0.12 0.65 -4.88
CA PHE A 3 0.99 0.77 -3.93
C PHE A 3 0.50 0.34 -2.55
N LEU A 4 1.30 -0.47 -1.84
CA LEU A 4 1.04 -0.91 -0.47
C LEU A 4 2.24 -0.48 0.37
N GLN A 5 2.01 0.30 1.43
CA GLN A 5 3.10 0.93 2.17
C GLN A 5 2.88 0.87 3.68
N GLY A 6 3.88 0.40 4.42
CA GLY A 6 3.90 0.51 5.88
C GLY A 6 4.36 1.90 6.34
N THR A 7 3.85 2.42 7.46
CA THR A 7 4.31 3.73 8.01
C THR A 7 5.70 3.69 8.64
N ARG A 8 6.22 2.49 8.94
CA ARG A 8 7.55 2.25 9.52
C ARG A 8 8.53 1.62 8.51
N ASP A 9 8.20 1.64 7.23
CA ASP A 9 9.09 1.15 6.19
C ASP A 9 10.32 2.06 6.06
N ALA A 10 11.51 1.48 6.31
CA ALA A 10 12.78 2.19 6.23
C ALA A 10 13.38 2.21 4.80
N LEU A 11 12.81 1.46 3.86
CA LEU A 11 13.27 1.36 2.48
C LEU A 11 12.55 2.34 1.55
N ALA A 12 11.33 2.75 1.91
CA ALA A 12 10.54 3.71 1.16
C ALA A 12 9.92 4.77 2.06
N GLU A 13 10.41 6.00 1.95
CA GLU A 13 9.87 7.15 2.66
C GLU A 13 8.43 7.42 2.21
N LEU A 14 7.47 7.34 3.14
CA LEU A 14 6.04 7.42 2.85
C LEU A 14 5.66 8.73 2.12
N ASP A 15 6.31 9.85 2.45
CA ASP A 15 6.00 11.13 1.81
C ASP A 15 6.42 11.18 0.33
N LEU A 16 7.51 10.51 -0.04
CA LEU A 16 7.91 10.37 -1.43
C LEU A 16 6.90 9.50 -2.21
N VAL A 17 6.42 8.42 -1.60
CA VAL A 17 5.40 7.55 -2.22
C VAL A 17 4.09 8.32 -2.41
N ARG A 18 3.67 9.11 -1.41
CA ARG A 18 2.49 9.98 -1.50
C ARG A 18 2.64 11.00 -2.63
N GLU A 19 3.81 11.61 -2.78
CA GLU A 19 4.09 12.55 -3.85
C GLU A 19 3.97 11.90 -5.23
N VAL A 20 4.52 10.71 -5.42
CA VAL A 20 4.40 9.96 -6.67
C VAL A 20 2.93 9.62 -6.96
N CYS A 21 2.19 9.14 -5.96
CA CYS A 21 0.76 8.82 -6.12
C CYS A 21 -0.05 10.08 -6.48
N ARG A 22 0.27 11.23 -5.89
CA ARG A 22 -0.37 12.52 -6.22
C ARG A 22 -0.14 12.92 -7.67
N ARG A 23 1.08 12.73 -8.19
CA ARG A 23 1.41 13.01 -9.61
C ARG A 23 0.70 12.06 -10.57
N LEU A 24 0.53 10.80 -10.17
CA LEU A 24 -0.20 9.79 -10.94
C LEU A 24 -1.72 9.98 -10.89
N GLY A 25 -2.23 10.66 -9.86
CA GLY A 25 -3.65 10.97 -9.69
C GLY A 25 -4.52 9.71 -9.67
N ALA A 26 -5.62 9.71 -10.43
CA ALA A 26 -6.56 8.60 -10.51
C ALA A 26 -5.95 7.28 -11.03
N LYS A 27 -4.73 7.31 -11.56
CA LYS A 27 -4.00 6.11 -12.01
C LYS A 27 -3.34 5.35 -10.86
N ALA A 28 -3.23 5.94 -9.68
CA ALA A 28 -2.60 5.34 -8.51
C ALA A 28 -3.58 5.16 -7.36
N THR A 29 -3.51 3.98 -6.74
CA THR A 29 -4.13 3.69 -5.45
C THR A 29 -3.01 3.43 -4.45
N LEU A 30 -3.06 4.08 -3.28
CA LEU A 30 -2.12 3.86 -2.19
C LEU A 30 -2.87 3.34 -0.96
N GLN A 31 -2.54 2.12 -0.53
CA GLN A 31 -2.94 1.60 0.78
C GLN A 31 -1.80 1.82 1.77
N VAL A 32 -2.08 2.49 2.88
CA VAL A 32 -1.12 2.66 3.97
C VAL A 32 -1.51 1.76 5.12
N VAL A 33 -0.56 0.99 5.63
CA VAL A 33 -0.73 0.09 6.78
C VAL A 33 -0.01 0.69 7.98
N GLU A 34 -0.78 1.06 9.00
CA GLU A 34 -0.24 1.76 10.17
C GLU A 34 0.62 0.82 11.03
N GLY A 35 1.83 1.28 11.38
CA GLY A 35 2.79 0.58 12.23
C GLY A 35 3.57 -0.55 11.54
N ALA A 36 3.24 -0.86 10.28
CA ALA A 36 3.90 -1.87 9.47
C ALA A 36 5.22 -1.37 8.89
N ASP A 37 6.20 -2.25 8.75
CA ASP A 37 7.43 -2.02 8.00
C ASP A 37 7.34 -2.54 6.54
N HIS A 38 8.49 -2.73 5.88
CA HIS A 38 8.57 -3.19 4.48
C HIS A 38 7.99 -4.60 4.26
N SER A 39 7.98 -5.45 5.30
CA SER A 39 7.42 -6.81 5.26
C SER A 39 5.99 -6.85 5.77
N PHE A 40 5.44 -5.70 6.14
CA PHE A 40 4.20 -5.58 6.91
C PHE A 40 4.29 -6.15 8.32
N ASP A 41 5.49 -6.23 8.90
CA ASP A 41 5.65 -6.58 10.30
C ASP A 41 5.35 -5.36 11.18
N VAL A 42 4.58 -5.61 12.25
CA VAL A 42 4.24 -4.61 13.27
C VAL A 42 4.96 -4.89 14.57
N LEU A 43 5.13 -3.86 15.40
CA LEU A 43 5.63 -4.07 16.76
C LEU A 43 4.68 -5.01 17.53
N LYS A 44 5.23 -5.94 18.32
CA LYS A 44 4.45 -6.81 19.21
C LYS A 44 3.54 -6.03 20.18
N LEU A 45 3.95 -4.81 20.53
CA LEU A 45 3.21 -3.90 21.40
C LEU A 45 2.01 -3.23 20.72
N SER A 46 1.85 -3.36 19.39
CA SER A 46 0.69 -2.83 18.67
C SER A 46 -0.63 -3.55 19.00
N GLY A 47 -0.55 -4.74 19.60
CA GLY A 47 -1.72 -5.58 19.88
C GLY A 47 -2.33 -6.24 18.65
N ARG A 48 -1.76 -6.02 17.46
CA ARG A 48 -2.20 -6.62 16.19
C ARG A 48 -1.41 -7.89 15.90
N THR A 49 -2.10 -8.90 15.39
CA THR A 49 -1.45 -10.10 14.83
C THR A 49 -1.02 -9.85 13.39
N GLU A 50 -0.10 -10.67 12.88
CA GLU A 50 0.29 -10.64 11.47
C GLU A 50 -0.93 -10.80 10.53
N SER A 51 -1.87 -11.67 10.90
CA SER A 51 -3.12 -11.85 10.14
C SER A 51 -3.96 -10.57 10.08
N ASP A 52 -4.08 -9.84 11.20
CA ASP A 52 -4.82 -8.57 11.24
C ASP A 52 -4.17 -7.50 10.38
N VAL A 53 -2.85 -7.57 10.20
CA VAL A 53 -2.10 -6.62 9.38
C VAL A 53 -2.22 -7.00 7.90
N MET A 54 -2.15 -8.29 7.58
CA MET A 54 -2.20 -8.80 6.21
C MET A 54 -3.60 -8.76 5.58
N GLU A 55 -4.67 -8.72 6.37
CA GLU A 55 -6.03 -8.61 5.85
C GLU A 55 -6.25 -7.30 5.05
N GLU A 56 -5.71 -6.18 5.53
CA GLU A 56 -5.83 -4.87 4.89
C GLU A 56 -5.26 -4.84 3.45
N PRO A 57 -3.97 -5.14 3.21
CA PRO A 57 -3.41 -5.17 1.87
C PRO A 57 -4.07 -6.25 1.00
N ALA A 58 -4.38 -7.43 1.54
CA ALA A 58 -5.06 -8.49 0.80
C ALA A 58 -6.43 -8.04 0.27
N ARG A 59 -7.21 -7.33 1.10
CA ARG A 59 -8.50 -6.78 0.70
C ARG A 59 -8.34 -5.74 -0.42
N THR A 60 -7.36 -4.86 -0.31
CA THR A 60 -7.11 -3.83 -1.34
C THR A 60 -6.65 -4.45 -2.66
N ILE A 61 -5.78 -5.45 -2.62
CA ILE A 61 -5.39 -6.23 -3.82
C ILE A 61 -6.64 -6.83 -4.48
N ALA A 62 -7.52 -7.46 -3.70
CA ALA A 62 -8.73 -8.07 -4.23
C ALA A 62 -9.67 -7.04 -4.89
N VAL A 63 -9.82 -5.84 -4.30
CA VAL A 63 -10.63 -4.76 -4.87
C VAL A 63 -10.02 -4.21 -6.15
N CYS A 64 -8.73 -3.87 -6.13
CA CYS A 64 -8.03 -3.28 -7.27
C CYS A 64 -7.83 -4.27 -8.42
N GLY A 65 -7.61 -5.55 -8.14
CA GLY A 65 -7.46 -6.59 -9.15
C GLY A 65 -8.73 -6.85 -9.97
N ARG A 66 -9.89 -6.43 -9.46
CA ARG A 66 -11.16 -6.47 -10.20
C ARG A 66 -11.42 -5.22 -11.03
N ALA A 67 -10.71 -4.12 -10.79
CA ALA A 67 -10.84 -2.91 -11.60
C ALA A 67 -10.18 -3.14 -12.97
N PRO A 68 -10.78 -2.65 -14.07
CA PRO A 68 -10.16 -2.77 -15.38
C PRO A 68 -8.78 -2.09 -15.36
N ILE A 69 -7.74 -2.86 -15.68
CA ILE A 69 -6.40 -2.33 -15.89
C ILE A 69 -6.49 -1.55 -17.21
N ASP A 70 -6.40 -0.22 -17.15
CA ASP A 70 -6.28 0.63 -18.34
C ASP A 70 -4.94 0.29 -19.02
N ARG A 71 -4.99 -0.61 -20.03
CA ARG A 71 -3.82 -1.16 -20.74
C ARG A 71 -3.37 -0.29 -21.92
N ASP A 72 -4.10 0.77 -22.26
CA ASP A 72 -3.94 1.50 -23.52
C ASP A 72 -3.21 2.85 -23.38
N ARG A 73 -2.33 3.02 -22.38
CA ARG A 73 -1.62 4.30 -22.17
C ARG A 73 -0.13 4.12 -22.02
N GLU A 74 0.60 4.52 -23.07
CA GLU A 74 2.05 4.70 -23.03
C GLU A 74 2.44 5.76 -21.99
N PHE A 75 3.60 5.55 -21.37
CA PHE A 75 4.15 6.33 -20.25
C PHE A 75 4.64 7.71 -20.67
#